data_AF-A0A6P7G1W5-F1
#
_entry.id   AF-A0A6P7G1W5-F1
#
_cell.length_a   1.000
_cell.length_b   1.000
_cell.length_c   1.000
_cell.angle_alpha   90.00
_cell.angle_beta   90.00
_cell.angle_gamma   90.00
#
_symmetry.space_group_name_H-M   'P 1'
#
loop_
_entity.id
_entity.type
_entity.pdbx_description
1 polymer ?
#
loop_
_entity_poly.entity_id
_entity_poly.type
_entity_poly.pdbx_seq_one_letter_code
_entity_poly.pdbx_strand_id
1 'polypeptide(L)'
;MLVSLFLITLYLHVFCFNLKAELLDPAIDLKNMASGENLYEENYDSLNDVVYIDDISLKNVRSKKDAKVWDHWGKWSACSVTCGVGKITRWRHCISNECAPGEKEAQIKTCTLKPC
;
A
#
# COMPACT_ATOMS: atom_id res chain seq x y z
N MET A 1 25.45 -55.97 20.95
CA MET A 1 26.24 -55.26 19.92
C MET A 1 25.38 -54.59 18.84
N LEU A 2 24.20 -55.12 18.48
CA LEU A 2 23.33 -54.49 17.46
C LEU A 2 22.66 -53.19 17.96
N VAL A 3 22.30 -53.09 19.24
CA VAL A 3 21.60 -51.92 19.81
C VAL A 3 22.45 -50.63 19.78
N SER A 4 23.77 -50.75 19.94
CA SER A 4 24.69 -49.61 19.87
C SER A 4 24.85 -49.07 18.44
N LEU A 5 24.82 -49.93 17.43
CA LEU A 5 24.85 -49.53 16.02
C LEU A 5 23.56 -48.78 15.62
N PHE A 6 22.40 -49.22 16.10
CA PHE A 6 21.12 -48.53 15.85
C PHE A 6 21.08 -47.12 16.44
N LEU A 7 21.58 -46.94 17.67
CA LEU A 7 21.63 -45.63 18.32
C LEU A 7 22.58 -44.66 17.62
N ILE A 8 23.73 -45.14 17.13
CA ILE A 8 24.70 -44.32 16.37
C ILE A 8 24.11 -43.91 15.02
N THR A 9 23.44 -44.83 14.31
CA THR A 9 22.75 -44.50 13.05
C THR A 9 21.61 -43.50 13.27
N LEU A 10 20.84 -43.63 14.35
CA LEU A 10 19.76 -42.70 14.67
C LEU A 10 20.31 -41.31 15.05
N TYR A 11 21.42 -41.26 15.80
CA TYR A 11 22.08 -40.01 16.17
C TYR A 11 22.65 -39.28 14.94
N LEU A 12 23.33 -40.00 14.03
CA LEU A 12 23.82 -39.44 12.77
C LEU A 12 22.66 -38.96 11.87
N HIS A 13 21.55 -39.69 11.81
CA HIS A 13 20.39 -39.32 11.01
C HIS A 13 19.68 -38.07 11.55
N VAL A 14 19.53 -37.97 12.88
CA VAL A 14 18.98 -36.79 13.56
C VAL A 14 19.92 -35.59 13.42
N PHE A 15 21.24 -35.78 13.52
CA PHE A 15 22.22 -34.72 13.32
C PHE A 15 22.22 -34.21 11.86
N CYS A 16 22.09 -35.12 10.89
CA CYS A 16 22.00 -34.77 9.47
C CYS A 16 20.70 -34.04 9.11
N PHE A 17 19.58 -34.38 9.77
CA PHE A 17 18.31 -33.66 9.63
C PHE A 17 18.37 -32.24 10.21
N ASN A 18 19.08 -32.05 11.32
CA ASN A 18 19.21 -30.74 11.97
C ASN A 18 20.22 -29.81 11.28
N LEU A 19 21.06 -30.29 10.35
CA LEU A 19 22.02 -29.45 9.60
C LEU A 19 21.41 -28.78 8.34
N LYS A 20 20.13 -29.00 8.03
CA LYS A 20 19.48 -28.46 6.82
C LYS A 20 18.45 -27.36 7.10
N ALA A 21 18.44 -26.83 8.31
CA ALA A 21 17.47 -25.85 8.78
C ALA A 21 18.12 -24.49 9.10
N GLU A 22 18.85 -23.91 8.15
CA GLU A 22 19.13 -22.46 8.11
C GLU A 22 19.77 -22.12 6.76
N LEU A 23 18.96 -21.58 5.82
CA LEU A 23 19.31 -20.56 4.82
C LEU A 23 18.12 -20.31 3.85
N LEU A 24 17.33 -19.30 4.22
CA LEU A 24 16.56 -18.29 3.44
C LEU A 24 15.94 -18.61 2.05
N ASP A 25 14.58 -18.63 2.04
CA ASP A 25 13.57 -17.81 1.29
C ASP A 25 13.55 -17.69 -0.27
N PRO A 26 12.53 -17.04 -0.91
CA PRO A 26 11.45 -17.72 -1.65
C PRO A 26 11.19 -17.16 -3.08
N ALA A 27 11.01 -18.02 -4.09
CA ALA A 27 10.58 -17.56 -5.42
C ALA A 27 9.07 -17.79 -5.62
N ILE A 28 8.29 -16.71 -5.58
CA ILE A 28 6.88 -16.67 -6.04
C ILE A 28 6.91 -16.43 -7.55
N ASP A 29 6.43 -17.40 -8.33
CA ASP A 29 6.32 -17.32 -9.79
C ASP A 29 4.98 -16.71 -10.20
N LEU A 30 5.04 -15.51 -10.79
CA LEU A 30 3.91 -14.77 -11.36
C LEU A 30 3.58 -15.33 -12.75
N LYS A 31 2.60 -16.22 -12.84
CA LYS A 31 1.91 -16.54 -14.10
C LYS A 31 0.45 -16.13 -14.03
N ASN A 32 0.13 -14.97 -14.61
CA ASN A 32 -1.18 -14.71 -15.19
C ASN A 32 -1.00 -13.93 -16.49
N MET A 33 -1.37 -14.62 -17.57
CA MET A 33 -1.26 -14.24 -18.96
C MET A 33 -2.38 -13.28 -19.35
N ALA A 34 -2.01 -12.20 -20.04
CA ALA A 34 -2.89 -11.21 -20.61
C ALA A 34 -3.69 -11.73 -21.82
N SER A 35 -4.90 -11.18 -22.02
CA SER A 35 -5.54 -10.97 -23.34
C SER A 35 -6.75 -10.04 -23.10
N GLY A 36 -6.65 -8.76 -23.44
CA GLY A 36 -7.20 -8.15 -24.68
C GLY A 36 -8.52 -7.43 -24.33
N GLU A 37 -8.86 -6.22 -24.77
CA GLU A 37 -8.47 -5.42 -25.93
C GLU A 37 -8.61 -3.89 -25.67
N ASN A 38 -8.06 -3.12 -26.62
CA ASN A 38 -7.87 -1.68 -26.78
C ASN A 38 -9.13 -0.78 -26.55
N LEU A 39 -9.04 0.54 -26.32
CA LEU A 39 -8.64 1.58 -27.27
C LEU A 39 -8.43 2.98 -26.60
N TYR A 40 -7.38 3.69 -27.05
CA TYR A 40 -7.10 5.16 -27.05
C TYR A 40 -7.12 5.93 -25.69
N GLU A 41 -6.22 6.84 -25.32
CA GLU A 41 -4.99 7.38 -25.92
C GLU A 41 -4.21 8.14 -24.80
N GLU A 42 -2.88 8.17 -24.93
CA GLU A 42 -1.96 9.20 -24.44
C GLU A 42 -2.01 9.63 -22.95
N ASN A 43 -1.09 9.08 -22.13
CA ASN A 43 0.04 9.92 -21.70
C ASN A 43 1.20 9.10 -21.13
N TYR A 44 2.27 9.14 -21.91
CA TYR A 44 3.68 9.00 -21.59
C TYR A 44 4.06 9.38 -20.14
N ASP A 45 4.53 8.40 -19.36
CA ASP A 45 5.92 8.46 -18.90
C ASP A 45 6.45 7.06 -18.62
N SER A 46 7.40 6.68 -19.47
CA SER A 46 8.09 5.40 -19.42
C SER A 46 9.06 5.43 -18.24
N LEU A 47 8.89 4.47 -17.34
CA LEU A 47 9.95 3.92 -16.49
C LEU A 47 11.31 3.95 -17.21
N ASN A 48 12.31 4.57 -16.59
CA ASN A 48 13.64 4.00 -16.36
C ASN A 48 14.58 5.08 -15.81
N ASP A 49 14.71 5.19 -14.49
CA ASP A 49 15.88 5.83 -13.88
C ASP A 49 16.56 4.82 -12.94
N VAL A 50 17.31 3.91 -13.55
CA VAL A 50 18.47 3.31 -12.88
C VAL A 50 19.49 4.43 -12.75
N VAL A 51 19.58 5.04 -11.57
CA VAL A 51 20.52 6.12 -11.31
C VAL A 51 21.92 5.52 -11.17
N TYR A 52 22.74 5.67 -12.20
CA TYR A 52 24.20 5.58 -12.05
C TYR A 52 24.66 6.81 -11.27
N ILE A 53 25.26 6.58 -10.11
CA ILE A 53 25.80 7.66 -9.28
C ILE A 53 27.19 7.99 -9.81
N ASP A 54 27.28 9.08 -10.57
CA ASP A 54 28.51 9.85 -10.72
C ASP A 54 28.38 11.20 -10.01
N ASP A 55 29.52 11.66 -9.49
CA ASP A 55 29.66 12.71 -8.49
C ASP A 55 29.24 14.11 -9.01
N ILE A 56 28.86 14.20 -10.28
CA ILE A 56 28.43 15.43 -10.98
C ILE A 56 26.89 15.62 -10.93
N SER A 57 26.12 14.60 -10.53
CA SER A 57 24.63 14.62 -10.63
C SER A 57 23.87 14.85 -9.31
N LEU A 58 24.54 15.11 -8.18
CA LEU A 58 23.88 15.29 -6.87
C LEU A 58 22.96 16.53 -6.76
N LYS A 59 22.81 17.34 -7.81
CA LYS A 59 21.92 18.52 -7.80
C LYS A 59 20.54 18.29 -8.42
N ASN A 60 20.24 17.10 -8.96
CA ASN A 60 18.97 16.87 -9.65
C ASN A 60 18.20 15.64 -9.16
N VAL A 61 18.31 15.32 -7.88
CA VAL A 61 17.22 14.60 -7.21
C VAL A 61 16.13 15.64 -6.98
N ARG A 62 15.21 15.78 -7.94
CA ARG A 62 13.90 16.38 -7.63
C ARG A 62 13.31 15.49 -6.55
N SER A 63 13.50 15.90 -5.29
CA SER A 63 12.80 15.38 -4.15
C SER A 63 11.35 15.29 -4.56
N LYS A 64 10.89 14.06 -4.79
CA LYS A 64 9.50 13.75 -5.01
C LYS A 64 8.85 14.17 -3.70
N LYS A 65 8.41 15.44 -3.65
CA LYS A 65 7.67 15.99 -2.52
C LYS A 65 6.52 15.01 -2.32
N ASP A 66 6.56 14.28 -1.21
CA ASP A 66 5.56 13.26 -0.98
C ASP A 66 4.21 13.96 -1.10
N ALA A 67 3.29 13.38 -1.85
CA ALA A 67 1.98 14.00 -2.02
C ALA A 67 1.13 13.57 -0.83
N LYS A 68 0.47 14.52 -0.19
CA LYS A 68 -0.52 14.20 0.85
C LYS A 68 -1.61 13.29 0.28
N VAL A 69 -1.74 12.09 0.85
CA VAL A 69 -2.74 11.09 0.44
C VAL A 69 -3.91 11.13 1.42
N TRP A 70 -5.11 11.16 0.88
CA TRP A 70 -6.35 11.18 1.64
C TRP A 70 -7.13 9.87 1.45
N ASP A 71 -7.79 9.42 2.50
CA ASP A 71 -8.74 8.33 2.43
C ASP A 71 -10.00 8.75 1.66
N HIS A 72 -10.86 7.77 1.39
CA HIS A 72 -12.18 7.99 0.87
C HIS A 72 -13.01 8.91 1.78
N TRP A 73 -13.90 9.67 1.14
CA TRP A 73 -14.87 10.46 1.86
C TRP A 73 -15.85 9.55 2.61
N GLY A 74 -16.09 9.88 3.88
CA GLY A 74 -17.18 9.33 4.65
C GLY A 74 -18.55 9.72 4.08
N LYS A 75 -19.60 9.16 4.69
CA LYS A 75 -20.98 9.47 4.34
C LYS A 75 -21.32 10.92 4.70
N TRP A 76 -22.25 11.51 3.95
CA TRP A 76 -22.85 12.78 4.31
C TRP A 76 -23.66 12.65 5.59
N SER A 77 -23.60 13.69 6.44
CA SER A 77 -24.51 13.85 7.57
C SER A 77 -25.95 14.05 7.10
N ALA A 78 -26.89 13.90 8.03
CA ALA A 78 -28.23 14.44 7.85
C ALA A 78 -28.17 15.97 7.64
N CYS A 79 -29.22 16.52 7.01
CA CYS A 79 -29.38 17.97 6.88
C CYS A 79 -29.47 18.59 8.28
N SER A 80 -28.78 19.71 8.49
CA SER A 80 -28.75 20.40 9.80
C SER A 80 -30.11 20.92 10.27
N VAL A 81 -31.10 20.94 9.37
CA VAL A 81 -32.46 21.41 9.61
C VAL A 81 -33.47 20.35 9.17
N THR A 82 -34.70 20.45 9.65
CA THR A 82 -35.82 19.57 9.26
C THR A 82 -36.74 20.21 8.21
N CYS A 83 -36.62 21.52 7.95
CA CYS A 83 -37.31 22.28 6.91
C CYS A 83 -36.40 23.43 6.43
N GLY A 84 -36.68 23.98 5.24
CA GLY A 84 -35.95 25.08 4.66
C GLY A 84 -34.53 24.71 4.22
N VAL A 85 -33.62 25.67 4.34
CA VAL A 85 -32.23 25.55 3.87
C VAL A 85 -31.30 25.22 5.03
N GLY A 86 -30.49 24.17 4.89
CA GLY A 86 -29.49 23.77 5.87
C GLY A 86 -28.18 23.32 5.24
N LYS A 87 -27.37 22.60 6.02
CA LYS A 87 -26.06 22.09 5.59
C LYS A 87 -25.94 20.60 5.87
N ILE A 88 -25.21 19.91 5.00
CA ILE A 88 -24.70 18.55 5.19
C ILE A 88 -23.18 18.58 5.19
N THR A 89 -22.56 17.73 6.01
CA THR A 89 -21.10 17.65 6.16
C THR A 89 -20.64 16.21 6.00
N ARG A 90 -19.48 16.00 5.37
CA ARG A 90 -18.76 14.73 5.39
C ARG A 90 -17.29 14.96 5.66
N TRP A 91 -16.59 13.91 6.09
CA TRP A 91 -15.20 13.97 6.52
C TRP A 91 -14.35 12.93 5.79
N ARG A 92 -13.05 13.21 5.64
CA ARG A 92 -12.03 12.23 5.25
C ARG A 92 -10.79 12.42 6.11
N HIS A 93 -9.99 11.37 6.23
CA HIS A 93 -8.73 11.39 6.99
C HIS A 93 -7.54 11.39 6.04
N CYS A 94 -6.47 12.00 6.50
CA CYS A 94 -5.19 11.95 5.84
C CYS A 94 -4.48 10.63 6.21
N ILE A 95 -3.93 9.92 5.23
CA ILE A 95 -3.36 8.57 5.41
C ILE A 95 -1.91 8.42 4.98
N SER A 96 -1.27 9.48 4.45
CA SER A 96 0.18 9.47 4.16
C SER A 96 1.04 9.78 5.39
N ASN A 97 2.34 9.49 5.30
CA ASN A 97 3.32 9.81 6.34
C ASN A 97 3.56 11.32 6.51
N GLU A 98 3.11 12.14 5.56
CA GLU A 98 3.16 13.60 5.65
C GLU A 98 2.00 14.22 6.46
N CYS A 99 1.04 13.41 6.88
CA CYS A 99 -0.13 13.88 7.61
C CYS A 99 0.25 14.22 9.06
N ALA A 100 -0.30 15.32 9.58
CA ALA A 100 -0.24 15.56 11.01
C ALA A 100 -1.09 14.49 11.76
N PRO A 101 -0.75 14.14 13.02
CA PRO A 101 -1.55 13.22 13.80
C PRO A 101 -3.03 13.66 13.88
N GLY A 102 -3.94 12.80 13.41
CA GLY A 102 -5.38 13.08 13.42
C GLY A 102 -5.85 14.09 12.37
N GLU A 103 -5.04 14.39 11.36
CA GLU A 103 -5.43 15.32 10.31
C GLU A 103 -6.65 14.82 9.51
N LYS A 104 -7.64 15.70 9.38
CA LYS A 104 -8.90 15.44 8.71
C LYS A 104 -9.37 16.66 7.93
N GLU A 105 -10.15 16.40 6.89
CA GLU A 105 -10.76 17.44 6.07
C GLU A 105 -12.28 17.30 6.08
N ALA A 106 -12.97 18.43 6.17
CA ALA A 106 -14.43 18.50 6.05
C ALA A 106 -14.84 19.03 4.68
N GLN A 107 -15.87 18.42 4.09
CA GLN A 107 -16.59 19.02 2.98
C GLN A 107 -18.01 19.36 3.45
N ILE A 108 -18.47 20.57 3.11
CA ILE A 108 -19.79 21.07 3.45
C ILE A 108 -20.56 21.35 2.16
N LYS A 109 -21.84 20.99 2.13
CA LYS A 109 -22.78 21.34 1.06
C LYS A 109 -24.09 21.85 1.65
N THR A 110 -24.80 22.65 0.87
CA THR A 110 -26.17 23.08 1.20
C THR A 110 -27.15 21.95 0.92
N CYS A 111 -28.14 21.78 1.79
CA CYS A 111 -29.32 20.96 1.58
C CYS A 111 -30.56 21.86 1.61
N THR A 112 -31.54 21.56 0.76
CA THR A 112 -32.82 22.27 0.71
C THR A 112 -33.94 21.26 0.92
N LEU A 113 -34.69 21.44 1.99
CA LEU A 113 -35.87 20.64 2.34
C LEU A 113 -37.15 21.41 2.02
N LYS A 114 -38.30 20.78 2.31
CA LYS A 114 -39.61 21.45 2.25
C LYS A 114 -39.56 22.78 3.02
N PRO A 115 -40.28 23.83 2.57
CA PRO A 115 -40.36 25.08 3.31
C PRO A 115 -40.74 24.87 4.78
N CYS A 116 -40.19 25.73 5.62
CA CYS A 116 -40.79 26.04 6.90
C CYS A 116 -41.98 26.99 6.64
#